data_AF-A0A4U9CYG8-F1
#
_entry.id   AF-A0A4U9CYG8-F1
#
_cell.length_a   1.000
_cell.length_b   1.000
_cell.length_c   1.000
_cell.angle_alpha   90.00
_cell.angle_beta   90.00
_cell.angle_gamma   90.00
#
_symmetry.space_group_name_H-M   'P 1'
#
loop_
_entity.id
_entity.type
_entity.pdbx_description
1 polymer ?
#
loop_
_entity_poly.entity_id
_entity_poly.type
_entity_poly.pdbx_seq_one_letter_code
_entity_poly.pdbx_strand_id
1 'polypeptide(L)' 'MSKQHTAQAPVDPIVLGKMGSSYGIRGWLRVFSSTEDAESIFDYQPWLIQKAGQWQVVELESWRHHNQISSSS' A
#
# COMPACT_ATOMS: atom_id res chain seq x y z
N MET A 1 17.56 14.63 -8.72
CA MET A 1 17.31 13.71 -9.85
C MET A 1 16.85 12.39 -9.27
N SER A 2 15.55 12.23 -9.01
CA SER A 2 15.00 11.05 -8.36
C SER A 2 14.97 9.91 -9.37
N LYS A 3 15.77 8.86 -9.15
CA LYS A 3 15.74 7.64 -9.97
C LYS A 3 14.36 7.02 -9.82
N GLN A 4 13.51 7.13 -10.83
CA GLN A 4 12.26 6.40 -10.88
C GLN A 4 12.62 4.94 -11.16
N HIS A 5 12.51 4.09 -10.14
CA HIS A 5 12.65 2.64 -10.31
C HIS A 5 11.34 2.10 -10.89
N THR A 6 11.19 2.23 -12.21
CA THR A 6 10.14 1.50 -12.94
C THR A 6 10.43 0.02 -12.80
N ALA A 7 9.49 -0.73 -12.23
CA ALA A 7 9.60 -2.17 -12.10
C ALA A 7 9.13 -2.83 -13.39
N GLN A 8 9.77 -3.93 -13.79
CA GLN A 8 9.15 -4.83 -14.76
C GLN A 8 7.85 -5.37 -14.17
N ALA A 9 6.81 -5.53 -15.00
CA ALA A 9 5.57 -6.14 -14.56
C ALA A 9 5.83 -7.56 -13.99
N PRO A 10 5.34 -7.89 -12.80
CA PRO A 10 5.45 -9.24 -12.24
C PRO A 10 4.69 -10.23 -13.11
N VAL A 11 5.20 -11.46 -13.21
CA VAL A 11 4.50 -12.57 -13.87
C VAL A 11 3.49 -13.13 -12.88
N ASP A 12 2.22 -13.16 -13.28
CA ASP A 12 1.09 -13.66 -12.48
C ASP A 12 1.02 -13.11 -11.03
N PRO A 13 0.82 -11.78 -10.86
CA PRO A 13 0.84 -11.18 -9.53
C PRO A 13 -0.39 -11.56 -8.70
N ILE A 14 -0.15 -11.84 -7.42
CA ILE A 14 -1.20 -11.90 -6.41
C ILE A 14 -1.41 -10.50 -5.84
N VAL A 15 -2.65 -10.01 -5.90
CA VAL A 15 -3.01 -8.71 -5.32
C VAL A 15 -3.26 -8.88 -3.82
N LEU A 16 -2.37 -8.33 -2.99
CA LEU A 16 -2.50 -8.36 -1.54
C LEU A 16 -3.36 -7.21 -0.98
N GLY A 17 -3.58 -6.16 -1.76
CA GLY A 17 -4.37 -5.01 -1.30
C GLY A 17 -4.47 -3.87 -2.31
N LYS A 18 -5.08 -2.77 -1.88
CA LYS A 18 -5.28 -1.55 -2.68
C LYS A 18 -4.90 -0.29 -1.91
N MET A 19 -4.31 0.67 -2.61
CA MET A 19 -4.06 2.01 -2.08
C MET A 19 -5.35 2.83 -2.07
N GLY A 20 -5.64 3.46 -0.94
CA GLY A 20 -6.80 4.31 -0.73
C GLY A 20 -6.49 5.81 -0.84
N SER A 21 -7.35 6.61 -0.21
CA SER A 21 -7.20 8.07 -0.17
C SER A 21 -5.98 8.51 0.64
N SER A 22 -5.54 9.73 0.37
CA SER A 22 -4.54 10.40 1.19
C SER A 22 -5.03 10.62 2.61
N TYR A 23 -4.09 10.58 3.54
CA TYR A 23 -4.33 10.79 4.95
C TYR A 23 -3.41 11.91 5.46
N GLY A 24 -4.02 13.05 5.81
CA GLY A 24 -3.29 14.24 6.28
C GLY A 24 -2.34 14.82 5.22
N ILE A 25 -1.41 15.66 5.67
CA ILE A 25 -0.50 16.43 4.78
C ILE A 25 0.91 15.81 4.67
N ARG A 26 1.19 14.76 5.45
CA ARG A 26 2.53 14.14 5.52
C ARG A 26 2.72 12.98 4.54
N GLY A 27 1.89 12.90 3.51
CA GLY A 27 2.00 11.88 2.46
C GLY A 27 1.52 10.47 2.83
N TRP A 28 0.80 10.30 3.94
CA TRP A 28 0.23 8.99 4.29
C TRP A 28 -0.88 8.62 3.31
N LEU A 29 -1.01 7.33 3.05
CA LEU A 29 -2.10 6.74 2.27
C LEU A 29 -2.81 5.69 3.12
N ARG A 30 -4.12 5.58 2.98
CA ARG A 30 -4.85 4.42 3.50
C ARG A 30 -4.48 3.19 2.68
N VAL A 31 -4.40 2.03 3.32
CA VAL A 31 -4.19 0.74 2.67
C VAL A 31 -5.35 -0.18 3.03
N PHE A 32 -5.96 -0.80 2.01
CA PHE A 32 -6.99 -1.82 2.20
C PHE A 32 -6.35 -3.18 1.94
N SER A 33 -6.22 -3.99 2.99
CA SER A 33 -5.66 -5.34 2.86
C SER A 33 -6.69 -6.34 2.34
N SER A 34 -6.22 -7.30 1.55
CA SER A 34 -6.93 -8.50 1.12
C SER A 34 -6.34 -9.78 1.72
N THR A 35 -5.40 -9.65 2.66
CA THR A 35 -4.89 -10.76 3.48
C THR A 35 -5.91 -11.18 4.54
N GLU A 36 -5.81 -12.41 5.03
CA GLU A 36 -6.67 -12.94 6.09
C GLU A 36 -6.53 -12.13 7.39
N ASP A 37 -5.29 -11.93 7.83
CA ASP A 37 -4.95 -10.95 8.86
C ASP A 37 -4.53 -9.63 8.19
N ALA A 38 -5.24 -8.54 8.45
CA ALA A 38 -5.10 -7.30 7.69
C ALA A 38 -3.73 -6.62 7.85
N GLU A 39 -3.04 -6.83 8.98
CA GLU A 39 -1.73 -6.26 9.26
C GLU A 39 -0.61 -7.00 8.52
N SER A 40 -0.79 -8.30 8.28
CA SER A 40 0.19 -9.15 7.59
C SER A 40 0.61 -8.62 6.20
N ILE A 41 -0.18 -7.74 5.56
CA ILE A 41 0.23 -7.08 4.30
C ILE A 41 1.54 -6.29 4.44
N PHE A 42 1.82 -5.75 5.63
CA PHE A 42 3.00 -4.93 5.91
C PHE A 42 4.28 -5.76 6.03
N ASP A 43 4.18 -7.07 6.20
CA ASP A 43 5.33 -7.99 6.29
C ASP A 43 5.93 -8.32 4.90
N TYR A 44 5.18 -8.12 3.82
CA TYR A 44 5.65 -8.34 2.45
C TYR A 44 6.42 -7.12 1.96
N GLN A 45 7.71 -7.27 1.66
CA GLN A 45 8.55 -6.20 1.11
C GLN A 45 9.51 -6.73 0.03
N PRO A 46 9.84 -5.92 -0.99
CA PRO A 46 9.24 -4.61 -1.29
C PRO A 46 7.86 -4.76 -1.97
N TRP A 47 7.03 -3.72 -1.94
CA TRP A 47 5.77 -3.72 -2.67
C TRP A 47 5.97 -3.41 -4.14
N LEU A 48 5.33 -4.17 -5.01
CA LEU A 48 5.07 -3.76 -6.38
C LEU A 48 3.68 -3.14 -6.45
N ILE A 49 3.60 -1.87 -6.79
CA ILE A 49 2.33 -1.16 -6.97
C ILE A 49 2.12 -0.82 -8.44
N GLN A 50 0.88 -0.93 -8.90
CA GLN A 50 0.48 -0.45 -10.21
C GLN A 50 -0.10 0.96 -10.07
N LYS A 51 0.63 1.97 -10.54
CA LYS A 51 0.22 3.38 -10.52
C LYS A 51 0.12 3.90 -11.94
N ALA A 52 -1.08 4.34 -12.34
CA ALA A 52 -1.35 4.87 -13.68
C ALA A 52 -0.84 3.92 -14.81
N GLY A 53 -1.08 2.62 -14.63
CA GLY A 53 -0.66 1.58 -15.59
C GLY A 53 0.82 1.22 -15.55
N GLN A 54 1.62 1.84 -14.68
CA GLN A 54 3.05 1.56 -14.53
C GLN A 54 3.33 0.83 -13.23
N TRP A 55 4.18 -0.19 -13.28
CA TRP A 55 4.65 -0.89 -12.09
C TRP A 55 5.81 -0.13 -11.44
N GLN A 56 5.73 0.03 -10.12
CA GLN A 56 6.74 0.71 -9.32
C GLN A 56 7.08 -0.13 -8.10
N VAL A 57 8.36 -0.20 -7.76
CA VAL A 57 8.81 -0.76 -6.47
C VAL A 57 8.68 0.32 -5.40
N VAL A 58 8.08 -0.02 -4.28
CA VAL A 58 7.92 0.86 -3.12
C VAL A 58 8.32 0.12 -1.85
N GLU A 59 9.11 0.78 -1.02
CA GLU A 59 9.47 0.31 0.31
C GLU A 59 8.54 0.96 1.34
N LEU A 60 8.08 0.17 2.31
CA LEU A 60 7.27 0.66 3.40
C LEU A 60 8.15 1.39 4.42
N GLU A 61 7.96 2.71 4.54
CA GLU A 61 8.66 3.52 5.53
C GLU A 61 8.08 3.32 6.94
N SER A 62 6.75 3.39 7.07
CA SER A 62 6.04 3.18 8.32
C SER A 62 4.55 2.93 8.10
N TRP A 63 3.89 2.30 9.07
CA TRP A 63 2.45 2.08 9.08
C TRP A 63 1.87 2.29 10.49
N ARG A 64 0.55 2.52 10.58
CA ARG A 64 -0.17 2.65 11.85
C ARG A 64 -1.65 2.34 11.68
N HIS A 65 -2.28 1.88 12.75
CA HIS A 65 -3.74 1.74 12.80
C HIS A 65 -4.46 3.08 12.64
N HIS A 66 -5.54 3.06 11.87
CA HIS A 66 -6.53 4.11 11.89
C HIS A 66 -7.71 3.64 12.73
N ASN A 67 -7.77 4.05 14.00
CA ASN A 67 -8.97 3.81 14.81
C ASN A 67 -10.15 4.58 14.19
N GLN A 68 -11.08 3.85 13.59
CA GLN A 68 -12.44 4.34 13.46
C GLN A 68 -13.13 4.04 14.80
N ILE A 69 -13.32 5.08 15.62
CA ILE A 69 -14.26 4.99 16.73
C ILE A 69 -15.63 4.87 16.06
N SER A 70 -16.15 3.65 15.96
CA SER A 70 -17.55 3.43 15.64
C SER A 70 -18.34 3.94 16.84
N SER A 71 -18.78 5.20 16.80
CA SER A 71 -19.87 5.67 17.65
C SER A 71 -21.13 4.93 17.20
N SER A 72 -21.42 3.80 17.84
CA SER A 72 -22.76 3.23 17.85
C SER A 72 -23.67 4.18 18.62
N SER A 73 -24.55 4.88 17.90
CA SER A 73 -25.77 5.46 18.47
C SER A 73 -26.83 4.37 18.62
#